data_AF-A0A1V8TX20-F1
#
_entry.id   AF-A0A1V8TX20-F1
#
_cell.length_a   1.000
_cell.length_b   1.000
_cell.length_c   1.000
_cell.angle_alpha   90.00
_cell.angle_beta   90.00
_cell.angle_gamma   90.00
#
_symmetry.space_group_name_H-M   'P 1'
#
loop_
_entity.id
_entity.type
_entity.pdbx_description
1 polymer ?
#
loop_
_entity_poly.entity_id
_entity_poly.type
_entity_poly.pdbx_seq_one_letter_code
_entity_poly.pdbx_strand_id
1 'polypeptide(L)'
;MKFTSIVVALAAAFPAISEALIFNKTQAYADGNLQKYRCLDTLHWVQKLPSCLKQCQINANLGDGCAYDDFACHCANYDAYSPIIEKCAFPPALGGSGSCSLQELGGVRPLVNDMCNFFNATGYTAYTDCYTRLSPKKTFAVIQKQTITILDE
;
A
#
# COMPACT_ATOMS: atom_id res chain seq x y z
N MET A 1 27.08 39.95 17.59
CA MET A 1 26.64 38.75 18.32
C MET A 1 26.00 37.81 17.31
N LYS A 2 26.60 36.64 17.10
CA LYS A 2 26.08 35.59 16.21
C LYS A 2 25.00 34.82 16.97
N PHE A 3 23.80 34.74 16.41
CA PHE A 3 22.84 33.69 16.72
C PHE A 3 22.19 33.22 15.41
N THR A 4 23.00 32.62 14.55
CA THR A 4 22.53 31.59 13.63
C THR A 4 22.25 30.34 14.45
N SER A 5 20.99 29.91 14.54
CA SER A 5 20.67 28.58 15.01
C SER A 5 19.47 27.99 14.28
N ILE A 6 19.81 27.13 13.31
CA ILE A 6 19.23 25.79 13.15
C ILE A 6 17.76 25.77 12.71
N VAL A 7 17.53 26.04 11.42
CA VAL A 7 16.48 25.35 10.66
C VAL A 7 17.11 24.03 10.19
N VAL A 8 17.15 23.03 11.08
CA VAL A 8 17.57 21.68 10.68
C VAL A 8 16.39 21.01 10.00
N ALA A 9 16.61 20.73 8.73
CA ALA A 9 15.74 20.04 7.81
C ALA A 9 15.16 18.76 8.41
N LEU A 10 13.85 18.77 8.68
CA LEU A 10 13.04 17.57 8.88
C LEU A 10 12.61 16.94 7.53
N ALA A 11 13.39 17.14 6.47
CA ALA A 11 13.13 16.60 5.14
C ALA A 11 13.90 15.30 4.84
N ALA A 12 14.73 14.82 5.77
CA ALA A 12 15.60 13.66 5.56
C ALA A 12 14.98 12.29 5.94
N ALA A 13 13.73 12.26 6.44
CA ALA A 13 13.10 11.00 6.88
C ALA A 13 12.22 10.31 5.83
N PHE A 14 11.94 10.97 4.70
CA PHE A 14 11.15 10.41 3.62
C PHE A 14 11.92 10.61 2.32
N PRO A 15 12.82 9.69 1.93
CA PRO A 15 13.25 9.68 0.55
C PRO A 15 11.96 9.63 -0.29
N ALA A 16 11.79 10.59 -1.20
CA ALA A 16 10.91 10.45 -2.34
C ALA A 16 11.52 9.34 -3.21
N ILE A 17 11.36 8.11 -2.76
CA ILE A 17 11.62 6.95 -3.58
C ILE A 17 10.54 7.05 -4.64
N SER A 18 10.93 7.26 -5.89
CA SER A 18 10.23 6.53 -6.95
C SER A 18 10.31 5.08 -6.51
N GLU A 19 9.29 4.59 -5.78
CA GLU A 19 9.33 3.27 -5.15
C GLU A 19 9.48 2.27 -6.29
N ALA A 20 10.71 1.77 -6.46
CA ALA A 20 10.89 0.58 -7.24
C ALA A 20 9.93 -0.45 -6.65
N LEU A 21 9.16 -1.12 -7.49
CA LEU A 21 8.37 -2.26 -7.05
C LEU A 21 9.36 -3.33 -6.58
N ILE A 22 9.57 -3.41 -5.27
CA ILE A 22 10.39 -4.43 -4.64
C ILE A 22 9.43 -5.48 -4.09
N PHE A 23 9.60 -6.73 -4.53
CA PHE A 23 8.91 -7.85 -3.90
C PHE A 23 9.85 -9.04 -3.70
N ASN A 24 9.71 -9.66 -2.54
CA ASN A 24 10.40 -10.87 -2.12
C ASN A 24 9.53 -12.08 -2.46
N LYS A 25 9.99 -12.88 -3.42
CA LYS A 25 9.26 -14.08 -3.87
C LYS A 25 9.22 -15.13 -2.77
N THR A 26 10.34 -15.40 -2.10
CA THR A 26 10.40 -16.36 -0.99
C THR A 26 9.36 -16.04 0.09
N GLN A 27 9.25 -14.77 0.49
CA GLN A 27 8.21 -14.34 1.44
C GLN A 27 6.80 -14.48 0.87
N ALA A 28 6.57 -14.06 -0.38
CA ALA A 28 5.24 -14.12 -0.99
C ALA A 28 4.72 -15.56 -1.10
N TYR A 29 5.60 -16.51 -1.42
CA TYR A 29 5.26 -17.93 -1.58
C TYR A 29 5.47 -18.76 -0.30
N ALA A 30 5.77 -18.12 0.84
CA ALA A 30 5.87 -18.81 2.12
C ALA A 30 4.54 -19.51 2.49
N ASP A 31 4.65 -20.62 3.21
CA ASP A 31 3.50 -21.45 3.57
C ASP A 31 2.40 -20.63 4.27
N GLY A 32 1.17 -20.79 3.78
CA GLY A 32 -0.01 -20.11 4.30
C GLY A 32 -0.32 -18.74 3.67
N ASN A 33 0.63 -18.07 3.00
CA ASN A 33 0.35 -16.75 2.41
C ASN A 33 -0.65 -16.81 1.24
N LEU A 34 -0.60 -17.85 0.42
CA LEU A 34 -1.62 -18.09 -0.61
C LEU A 34 -3.02 -18.20 0.02
N GLN A 35 -3.17 -18.98 1.09
CA GLN A 35 -4.46 -19.13 1.79
C GLN A 35 -4.91 -17.84 2.47
N LYS A 36 -3.95 -17.04 2.95
CA LYS A 36 -4.19 -15.78 3.67
C LYS A 36 -4.70 -14.66 2.75
N TYR A 37 -4.24 -14.61 1.50
CA TYR A 37 -4.41 -13.46 0.61
C TYR A 37 -5.11 -13.75 -0.72
N ARG A 38 -5.19 -15.01 -1.17
CA ARG A 38 -5.95 -15.35 -2.39
C ARG A 38 -7.39 -14.86 -2.28
N CYS A 39 -7.90 -14.29 -3.38
CA CYS A 39 -9.23 -13.69 -3.44
C CYS A 39 -9.53 -12.63 -2.36
N LEU A 40 -8.51 -11.99 -1.75
CA LEU A 40 -8.77 -10.94 -0.77
C LEU A 40 -9.56 -9.80 -1.42
N ASP A 41 -10.66 -9.42 -0.79
CA ASP A 41 -11.45 -8.25 -1.15
C ASP A 41 -11.36 -7.16 -0.09
N THR A 42 -11.86 -5.97 -0.42
CA THR A 42 -11.74 -4.80 0.44
C THR A 42 -12.44 -4.98 1.77
N LEU A 43 -13.63 -5.61 1.78
CA LEU A 43 -14.43 -5.76 2.98
C LEU A 43 -13.78 -6.73 3.97
N HIS A 44 -13.13 -7.79 3.49
CA HIS A 44 -12.32 -8.67 4.32
C HIS A 44 -11.03 -7.99 4.78
N TRP A 45 -10.40 -7.16 3.94
CA TRP A 45 -9.19 -6.43 4.32
C TRP A 45 -9.43 -5.42 5.44
N VAL A 46 -10.47 -4.58 5.33
CA VAL A 46 -10.76 -3.53 6.33
C VAL A 46 -11.12 -4.09 7.69
N GLN A 47 -11.57 -5.34 7.79
CA GLN A 47 -11.80 -6.01 9.08
C GLN A 47 -10.50 -6.22 9.87
N LYS A 48 -9.35 -6.30 9.18
CA LYS A 48 -8.02 -6.47 9.78
C LYS A 48 -7.39 -5.15 10.22
N LEU A 49 -8.00 -4.02 9.88
CA LEU A 49 -7.49 -2.68 10.14
C LEU A 49 -8.10 -2.06 11.42
N PRO A 50 -7.36 -1.18 12.12
CA PRO A 50 -7.92 -0.36 13.20
C PRO A 50 -9.04 0.52 12.65
N SER A 51 -10.02 0.83 13.51
CA SER A 51 -11.21 1.59 13.13
C SER A 51 -10.90 2.92 12.44
N CYS A 52 -9.80 3.58 12.83
CA CYS A 52 -9.38 4.85 12.24
C CYS A 52 -9.02 4.74 10.74
N LEU A 53 -8.63 3.55 10.25
CA LEU A 53 -8.21 3.31 8.86
C LEU A 53 -9.30 2.74 7.96
N LYS A 54 -10.36 2.15 8.52
CA LYS A 54 -11.35 1.39 7.73
C LYS A 54 -11.96 2.21 6.60
N GLN A 55 -12.49 3.40 6.93
CA GLN A 55 -13.09 4.26 5.93
C GLN A 55 -12.04 4.86 4.98
N CYS A 56 -10.83 5.14 5.47
CA CYS A 56 -9.75 5.65 4.64
C CYS A 56 -9.32 4.65 3.57
N GLN A 57 -9.22 3.37 3.93
CA GLN A 57 -8.96 2.28 2.99
C GLN A 57 -10.08 2.18 1.93
N ILE A 58 -11.35 2.21 2.34
CA ILE A 58 -12.49 2.19 1.41
C ILE A 58 -12.40 3.36 0.43
N ASN A 59 -12.18 4.57 0.93
CA ASN A 59 -12.09 5.77 0.11
C ASN A 59 -10.91 5.73 -0.86
N ALA A 60 -9.75 5.21 -0.42
CA ALA A 60 -8.58 5.04 -1.27
C ALA A 60 -8.82 4.01 -2.37
N ASN A 61 -9.40 2.84 -2.05
CA ASN A 61 -9.78 1.82 -3.02
C ASN A 61 -10.82 2.31 -4.05
N LEU A 62 -11.66 3.28 -3.68
CA LEU A 62 -12.60 3.93 -4.61
C LEU A 62 -11.96 5.04 -5.44
N GLY A 63 -10.88 5.66 -4.94
CA GLY A 63 -10.36 6.93 -5.44
C GLY A 63 -9.11 6.83 -6.32
N ASP A 64 -8.35 5.75 -6.21
CA ASP A 64 -7.09 5.60 -6.94
C ASP A 64 -7.28 5.20 -8.42
N GLY A 65 -8.52 4.87 -8.80
CA GLY A 65 -8.95 4.49 -10.14
C GLY A 65 -8.63 3.04 -10.53
N CYS A 66 -8.25 2.19 -9.59
CA CYS A 66 -8.29 0.74 -9.73
C CYS A 66 -9.71 0.22 -9.47
N ALA A 67 -9.94 -1.08 -9.69
CA ALA A 67 -11.21 -1.70 -9.32
C ALA A 67 -11.19 -1.93 -7.81
N TYR A 68 -12.33 -1.73 -7.16
CA TYR A 68 -12.43 -1.64 -5.70
C TYR A 68 -11.71 -2.74 -4.92
N ASP A 69 -11.73 -3.98 -5.39
CA ASP A 69 -11.13 -5.15 -4.71
C ASP A 69 -9.80 -5.61 -5.34
N ASP A 70 -9.23 -4.83 -6.26
CA ASP A 70 -8.02 -5.17 -6.99
C ASP A 70 -6.76 -4.69 -6.26
N PHE A 71 -6.35 -5.45 -5.24
CA PHE A 71 -5.13 -5.19 -4.47
C PHE A 71 -3.85 -5.32 -5.30
N ALA A 72 -3.84 -6.11 -6.38
CA ALA A 72 -2.71 -6.11 -7.30
C ALA A 72 -2.54 -4.74 -7.98
N CYS A 73 -3.64 -4.09 -8.35
CA CYS A 73 -3.63 -2.72 -8.86
C CYS A 73 -3.30 -1.71 -7.76
N HIS A 74 -4.00 -1.74 -6.62
CA HIS A 74 -3.78 -0.77 -5.54
C HIS A 74 -2.33 -0.75 -5.04
N CYS A 75 -1.72 -1.92 -4.87
CA CYS A 75 -0.33 -2.04 -4.43
C CYS A 75 0.69 -1.58 -5.47
N ALA A 76 0.43 -1.82 -6.76
CA ALA A 76 1.27 -1.29 -7.83
C ALA A 76 1.10 0.23 -7.99
N ASN A 77 -0.12 0.73 -7.81
CA ASN A 77 -0.54 2.12 -8.02
C ASN A 77 -0.29 3.01 -6.78
N TYR A 78 0.79 2.74 -6.04
CA TYR A 78 1.13 3.43 -4.79
C TYR A 78 1.11 4.95 -4.93
N ASP A 79 1.71 5.51 -5.98
CA ASP A 79 1.78 6.97 -6.18
C ASP A 79 0.41 7.66 -6.27
N ALA A 80 -0.62 6.96 -6.76
CA ALA A 80 -1.98 7.46 -6.79
C ALA A 80 -2.77 7.08 -5.53
N TYR A 81 -2.43 5.96 -4.91
CA TYR A 81 -3.11 5.43 -3.73
C TYR A 81 -2.70 6.15 -2.43
N SER A 82 -1.39 6.33 -2.21
CA SER A 82 -0.80 6.85 -0.98
C SER A 82 -1.32 8.24 -0.61
N PRO A 83 -1.42 9.23 -1.53
CA PRO A 83 -1.89 10.56 -1.14
C PRO A 83 -3.35 10.56 -0.66
N ILE A 84 -4.16 9.58 -1.07
CA ILE A 84 -5.56 9.46 -0.68
C ILE A 84 -5.65 8.89 0.74
N ILE A 85 -5.01 7.74 0.98
CA ILE A 85 -5.08 7.09 2.30
C ILE A 85 -4.33 7.90 3.35
N GLU A 86 -3.17 8.47 3.04
CA GLU A 86 -2.36 9.25 3.98
C GLU A 86 -3.09 10.52 4.40
N LYS A 87 -3.67 11.25 3.43
CA LYS A 87 -4.47 12.44 3.74
C LYS A 87 -5.67 12.11 4.65
N CYS A 88 -6.29 10.95 4.47
CA CYS A 88 -7.42 10.52 5.29
C CYS A 88 -7.01 10.01 6.67
N ALA A 89 -5.92 9.25 6.75
CA ALA A 89 -5.52 8.53 7.95
C ALA A 89 -4.66 9.37 8.89
N PHE A 90 -3.71 10.11 8.32
CA PHE A 90 -2.67 10.78 9.10
C PHE A 90 -3.24 11.95 9.89
N PRO A 91 -2.75 12.17 11.13
CA PRO A 91 -3.10 13.35 11.90
C PRO A 91 -2.56 14.63 11.25
N PRO A 92 -3.10 15.81 11.59
CA PRO A 92 -2.63 17.09 11.04
C PRO A 92 -1.13 17.34 11.20
N ALA A 93 -0.52 16.84 12.28
CA ALA A 93 0.93 16.93 12.51
C ALA A 93 1.79 16.20 11.44
N LEU A 94 1.20 15.29 10.68
CA LEU A 94 1.82 14.57 9.56
C LEU A 94 1.25 15.01 8.20
N GLY A 95 0.52 16.12 8.15
CA GLY A 95 -0.05 16.66 6.90
C GLY A 95 -1.37 16.04 6.44
N GLY A 96 -2.00 15.20 7.27
CA GLY A 96 -3.32 14.63 6.98
C GLY A 96 -4.49 15.37 7.63
N SER A 97 -5.66 14.75 7.55
CA SER A 97 -6.94 15.22 8.10
C SER A 97 -7.60 14.20 9.05
N GLY A 98 -6.92 13.07 9.26
CA GLY A 98 -7.38 11.97 10.09
C GLY A 98 -7.00 12.09 11.56
N SER A 99 -7.21 10.99 12.27
CA SER A 99 -6.93 10.89 13.71
C SER A 99 -6.21 9.59 14.09
N CYS A 100 -5.69 8.83 13.12
CA CYS A 100 -4.93 7.62 13.45
C CYS A 100 -3.68 8.00 14.25
N SER A 101 -3.44 7.28 15.34
CA SER A 101 -2.21 7.42 16.10
C SER A 101 -1.01 6.84 15.34
N LEU A 102 0.19 7.33 15.63
CA LEU A 102 1.43 6.74 15.11
C LEU A 102 1.56 5.25 15.46
N GLN A 103 1.02 4.83 16.61
CA GLN A 103 1.02 3.43 17.03
C GLN A 103 0.12 2.58 16.13
N GLU A 104 -1.09 3.04 15.81
CA GLU A 104 -2.00 2.34 14.89
C GLU A 104 -1.40 2.27 13.48
N LEU A 105 -0.86 3.38 12.98
CA LEU A 105 -0.21 3.43 11.66
C LEU A 105 1.01 2.49 11.61
N GLY A 106 1.85 2.52 12.65
CA GLY A 106 3.02 1.66 12.76
C GLY A 106 2.67 0.17 12.86
N GLY A 107 1.59 -0.18 13.57
CA GLY A 107 1.11 -1.55 13.70
C GLY A 107 0.51 -2.13 12.42
N VAL A 108 -0.04 -1.28 11.55
CA VAL A 108 -0.67 -1.71 10.29
C VAL A 108 0.33 -1.85 9.15
N ARG A 109 1.39 -1.04 9.14
CA ARG A 109 2.44 -1.06 8.12
C ARG A 109 2.94 -2.48 7.77
N PRO A 110 3.31 -3.36 8.71
CA PRO A 110 3.75 -4.73 8.36
C PRO A 110 2.65 -5.56 7.68
N LEU A 111 1.37 -5.36 8.03
CA LEU A 111 0.26 -6.06 7.38
C LEU A 111 0.11 -5.63 5.92
N VAL A 112 0.13 -4.31 5.67
CA VAL A 112 0.05 -3.75 4.31
C VAL A 112 1.24 -4.20 3.48
N ASN A 113 2.46 -4.14 4.03
CA ASN A 113 3.67 -4.56 3.33
C ASN A 113 3.62 -6.05 2.96
N ASP A 114 3.18 -6.92 3.87
CA ASP A 114 3.07 -8.36 3.61
C ASP A 114 2.01 -8.66 2.53
N MET A 115 0.86 -8.00 2.62
CA MET A 115 -0.21 -8.12 1.63
C MET A 115 0.21 -7.59 0.25
N CYS A 116 0.84 -6.42 0.18
CA CYS A 116 1.31 -5.87 -1.09
C CYS A 116 2.50 -6.65 -1.67
N ASN A 117 3.40 -7.18 -0.83
CA ASN A 117 4.45 -8.07 -1.29
C ASN A 117 3.86 -9.31 -1.99
N PHE A 118 2.83 -9.92 -1.38
CA PHE A 118 2.14 -11.06 -1.98
C PHE A 118 1.50 -10.70 -3.33
N PHE A 119 0.72 -9.62 -3.41
CA PHE A 119 0.04 -9.24 -4.65
C PHE A 119 1.00 -8.73 -5.73
N ASN A 120 2.09 -8.06 -5.37
CA ASN A 120 3.12 -7.65 -6.34
C ASN A 120 3.87 -8.86 -6.91
N ALA A 121 4.10 -9.90 -6.09
CA ALA A 121 4.79 -11.12 -6.54
C ALA A 121 3.91 -12.09 -7.35
N THR A 122 2.60 -12.10 -7.10
CA THR A 122 1.65 -13.06 -7.70
C THR A 122 0.79 -12.42 -8.80
N GLY A 123 0.60 -11.10 -8.77
CA GLY A 123 -0.28 -10.37 -9.67
C GLY A 123 -1.70 -10.96 -9.68
N TYR A 124 -2.25 -11.18 -10.87
CA TYR A 124 -3.60 -11.73 -11.02
C TYR A 124 -3.71 -13.24 -10.82
N THR A 125 -2.61 -13.96 -10.65
CA THR A 125 -2.69 -15.38 -10.29
C THR A 125 -3.34 -15.57 -8.91
N ALA A 126 -3.17 -14.61 -8.00
CA ALA A 126 -3.87 -14.54 -6.71
C ALA A 126 -5.39 -14.38 -6.81
N TYR A 127 -5.90 -14.01 -8.00
CA TYR A 127 -7.33 -13.86 -8.27
C TYR A 127 -7.91 -14.98 -9.14
N THR A 128 -7.13 -16.03 -9.43
CA THR A 128 -7.64 -17.20 -10.18
C THR A 128 -8.83 -17.82 -9.46
N ASP A 129 -9.93 -18.04 -10.18
CA ASP A 129 -11.24 -18.53 -9.70
C ASP A 129 -11.97 -17.62 -8.70
N CYS A 130 -11.57 -16.35 -8.58
CA CYS A 130 -12.29 -15.36 -7.79
C CYS A 130 -13.26 -14.57 -8.68
N TYR A 131 -14.51 -14.38 -8.25
CA TYR A 131 -15.47 -13.52 -8.94
C TYR A 131 -15.29 -12.06 -8.53
N THR A 132 -14.23 -11.43 -9.03
CA THR A 132 -13.85 -10.05 -8.66
C THR A 132 -13.62 -9.22 -9.92
N ARG A 133 -14.06 -7.95 -9.89
CA ARG A 133 -13.71 -7.00 -10.95
C ARG A 133 -12.26 -6.57 -10.79
N LEU A 134 -11.47 -6.70 -11.86
CA LEU A 134 -10.05 -6.36 -11.87
C LEU A 134 -9.75 -5.24 -12.87
N SER A 135 -8.59 -4.61 -12.74
CA SER A 135 -8.10 -3.49 -13.55
C SER A 135 -6.76 -3.77 -14.27
N PRO A 136 -6.64 -4.89 -15.03
CA PRO A 136 -5.37 -5.34 -15.56
C PRO A 136 -4.66 -4.31 -16.45
N LYS A 137 -5.42 -3.62 -17.30
CA LYS A 137 -4.86 -2.57 -18.16
C LYS A 137 -4.17 -1.47 -17.35
N LYS A 138 -4.75 -1.06 -16.22
CA LYS A 138 -4.18 -0.03 -15.37
C LYS A 138 -2.96 -0.56 -14.62
N THR A 139 -3.07 -1.74 -14.01
CA THR A 139 -1.96 -2.39 -13.30
C THR A 139 -0.73 -2.52 -14.20
N PHE A 140 -0.89 -3.04 -15.42
CA PHE A 140 0.23 -3.14 -16.36
C PHE A 140 0.78 -1.76 -16.78
N ALA A 141 -0.07 -0.76 -17.01
CA ALA A 141 0.37 0.59 -17.37
C ALA A 141 1.13 1.30 -16.24
N VAL A 142 0.84 0.97 -14.98
CA VAL A 142 1.60 1.45 -13.82
C VAL A 142 2.93 0.72 -13.71
N ILE A 143 2.92 -0.62 -13.73
CA ILE A 143 4.12 -1.46 -13.63
C ILE A 143 5.14 -1.12 -14.73
N GLN A 144 4.69 -0.88 -15.96
CA GLN A 144 5.57 -0.51 -17.09
C GLN A 144 6.35 0.80 -16.88
N LYS A 145 5.91 1.66 -15.95
CA LYS A 145 6.57 2.94 -15.63
C LYS A 145 7.49 2.83 -14.42
N GLN A 146 7.53 1.69 -13.75
CA GLN A 146 8.28 1.48 -12.51
C GLN A 146 9.53 0.65 -12.77
N THR A 147 10.61 0.95 -12.04
CA THR A 147 11.75 0.04 -11.93
C THR A 147 11.34 -1.11 -11.02
N ILE A 148 11.48 -2.35 -11.48
CA ILE A 148 11.11 -3.54 -10.70
C ILE A 148 12.38 -4.17 -10.16
N THR A 149 12.42 -4.47 -8.87
CA THR A 149 13.48 -5.28 -8.25
C THR A 149 12.86 -6.52 -7.64
N ILE A 150 13.29 -7.67 -8.13
CA ILE A 150 12.84 -8.97 -7.66
C ILE A 150 13.91 -9.50 -6.71
N LEU A 151 13.50 -9.88 -5.50
CA LEU A 151 14.36 -10.60 -4.58
C LEU A 151 13.97 -12.08 -4.65
N ASP A 152 14.84 -12.87 -5.25
CA ASP A 152 14.85 -14.34 -5.23
C ASP A 152 16.08 -14.86 -4.47
N GLU A 153 16.03 -16.13 -4.07
CA GLU A 153 17.19 -16.86 -3.52
C GLU A 153 18.20 -17.20 -4.63
#